data_AF-A0A7T5JH66-F1
#
_entry.id   AF-A0A7T5JH66-F1
#
_cell.length_a   1.000
_cell.length_b   1.000
_cell.length_c   1.000
_cell.angle_alpha   90.00
_cell.angle_beta   90.00
_cell.angle_gamma   90.00
#
_symmetry.space_group_name_H-M   'P 1'
#
loop_
_entity.id
_entity.type
_entity.pdbx_description
1 polymer ?
#
loop_
_entity_poly.entity_id
_entity_poly.type
_entity_poly.pdbx_seq_one_letter_code
_entity_poly.pdbx_strand_id
1 'polypeptide(L)'
;MQNSNVSQHKPHWSELPPTWRWVIGTVIQAGDVALKLGCVAVIGASAWVMLDRDTNERLTLRRAAIINPASQTFASPIVGKSLQDLVAYQPAFGQSFGPETGNQRRYGPHGGVDFDCRVGGCAGADVASPIAGHVSAIRKIGTSTNGASYQVHIQGTDWQGAVEHQLVHVDSITVAVGDIVTAGQMVAKVSPTDSVSTGPHLDWKIKRNGAWVNPQTWAKESIQRNEAKSASASAPGQSLSDDLLKRAIGRAEGTRDANGNPTQAFFGHRDPGWQGRCQNQGSFSYQHCAPSTEAADQSWLGTLRQAEKDIQSQAQAKFGQPLSQAALVAALDGYTQSPDAGKRFVDKLPTADPNPQQLITARTAALDASRRAKGGPPMNVPADQQRRVNAVLEQLRR
;
A
#
# COMPACT_ATOMS: atom_id res chain seq x y z
N MET A 1 53.50 -32.24 27.33
CA MET A 1 52.48 -32.93 28.14
C MET A 1 51.17 -32.91 27.35
N GLN A 2 50.70 -34.12 27.01
CA GLN A 2 49.38 -34.54 26.51
C GLN A 2 48.63 -33.71 25.44
N ASN A 3 48.61 -34.25 24.22
CA ASN A 3 47.56 -34.05 23.22
C ASN A 3 46.27 -34.74 23.67
N SER A 4 45.15 -34.02 23.75
CA SER A 4 43.81 -34.60 23.90
C SER A 4 43.13 -34.70 22.53
N ASN A 5 42.93 -35.93 22.06
CA ASN A 5 42.07 -36.26 20.92
C ASN A 5 40.60 -36.12 21.35
N VAL A 6 39.87 -35.18 20.74
CA VAL A 6 38.40 -35.16 20.81
C VAL A 6 37.87 -36.14 19.77
N SER A 7 37.30 -37.27 20.21
CA SER A 7 36.64 -38.21 19.30
C SER A 7 35.35 -37.60 18.76
N GLN A 8 35.21 -37.52 17.43
CA GLN A 8 33.93 -37.22 16.78
C GLN A 8 33.01 -38.44 16.88
N HIS A 9 32.26 -38.57 17.98
CA HIS A 9 31.16 -39.52 18.05
C HIS A 9 29.88 -38.81 17.62
N LYS A 10 29.33 -39.19 16.45
CA LYS A 10 27.99 -38.76 16.01
C LYS A 10 26.99 -39.80 16.52
N PRO A 11 25.98 -39.44 17.32
CA PRO A 11 25.01 -40.40 17.85
C PRO A 11 24.15 -41.00 16.74
N HIS A 12 23.82 -42.29 16.88
CA HIS A 12 22.96 -43.00 15.93
C HIS A 12 21.48 -42.68 16.18
N TRP A 13 20.61 -42.74 15.16
CA TRP A 13 19.19 -42.36 15.23
C TRP A 13 18.41 -43.03 16.39
N SER A 14 18.78 -44.28 16.69
CA SER A 14 18.23 -45.11 17.77
C SER A 14 18.62 -44.68 19.18
N GLU A 15 19.51 -43.71 19.32
CA GLU A 15 20.02 -43.21 20.61
C GLU A 15 19.43 -41.85 21.00
N LEU A 16 18.68 -41.20 20.09
CA LEU A 16 18.04 -39.91 20.36
C LEU A 16 16.76 -40.05 21.21
N PRO A 17 16.49 -39.11 22.15
CA PRO A 17 15.24 -39.07 22.90
C PRO A 17 14.02 -38.95 21.98
N PRO A 18 12.83 -39.50 22.36
CA PRO A 18 11.63 -39.50 21.51
C PRO A 18 11.20 -38.11 21.02
N THR A 19 11.43 -37.07 21.82
CA THR A 19 11.12 -35.67 21.50
C THR A 19 11.98 -35.12 20.35
N TRP A 20 13.22 -35.58 20.21
CA TRP A 20 14.13 -35.15 19.15
C TRP A 20 13.89 -35.88 17.82
N ARG A 21 13.42 -37.13 17.85
CA ARG A 21 13.03 -37.85 16.62
C ARG A 21 11.82 -37.22 15.92
N TRP A 22 10.90 -36.65 16.69
CA TRP A 22 9.70 -36.01 16.15
C TRP A 22 10.02 -34.69 15.40
N VAL A 23 10.96 -33.90 15.93
CA VAL A 23 11.42 -32.64 15.32
C VAL A 23 12.19 -32.88 14.01
N ILE A 24 13.05 -33.91 13.97
CA ILE A 24 13.82 -34.22 12.75
C ILE A 24 12.92 -34.87 11.68
N GLY A 25 11.95 -35.69 12.07
CA GLY A 25 10.98 -36.29 11.14
C GLY A 25 10.08 -35.27 10.44
N THR A 26 9.72 -34.17 11.10
CA THR A 26 8.91 -33.09 10.50
C THR A 26 9.71 -32.21 9.53
N VAL A 27 11.02 -32.05 9.75
CA VAL A 27 11.90 -31.27 8.86
C VAL A 27 12.21 -32.02 7.54
N ILE A 28 12.32 -33.35 7.57
CA ILE A 28 12.61 -34.15 6.37
C ILE A 28 11.38 -34.24 5.44
N GLN A 29 10.16 -34.35 5.96
CA GLN A 29 8.94 -34.34 5.11
C GLN A 29 8.67 -32.97 4.46
N ALA A 30 9.13 -31.87 5.06
CA ALA A 30 9.01 -30.54 4.47
C ALA A 30 10.06 -30.28 3.36
N GLY A 31 11.22 -30.94 3.42
CA GLY A 31 12.30 -30.79 2.44
C GLY A 31 12.01 -31.43 1.08
N ASP A 32 11.37 -32.60 1.05
CA ASP A 32 11.15 -33.36 -0.20
C ASP A 32 10.07 -32.77 -1.12
N VAL A 33 9.16 -31.93 -0.60
CA VAL A 33 8.16 -31.25 -1.43
C VAL A 33 8.73 -29.97 -2.07
N ALA A 34 9.70 -29.31 -1.43
CA ALA A 34 10.30 -28.06 -1.92
C ALA A 34 11.27 -28.27 -3.10
N LEU A 35 11.90 -29.45 -3.22
CA LEU A 35 12.83 -29.74 -4.32
C LEU A 35 12.15 -30.09 -5.66
N LYS A 36 10.85 -30.43 -5.66
CA LYS A 36 10.12 -30.81 -6.90
C LYS A 36 9.33 -29.68 -7.57
N LEU A 37 9.24 -28.48 -6.97
CA LEU A 37 8.42 -27.38 -7.50
C LEU A 37 9.16 -26.06 -7.75
N GLY A 38 10.50 -26.06 -7.80
CA GLY A 38 11.26 -24.99 -8.46
C GLY A 38 10.89 -23.54 -8.08
N CYS A 39 10.62 -23.27 -6.80
CA CYS A 39 10.32 -21.93 -6.29
C CYS A 39 11.29 -21.58 -5.16
N VAL A 40 12.23 -20.68 -5.43
CA VAL A 40 13.09 -20.07 -4.40
C VAL A 40 12.27 -19.01 -3.66
N ALA A 41 11.77 -19.38 -2.48
CA ALA A 41 11.28 -18.43 -1.48
C ALA A 41 11.55 -18.97 -0.07
N VAL A 42 12.66 -18.47 0.51
CA VAL A 42 12.92 -18.22 1.95
C VAL A 42 12.61 -19.35 2.94
N ILE A 43 13.66 -20.03 3.43
CA ILE A 43 13.67 -20.61 4.78
C ILE A 43 14.59 -19.75 5.65
N GLY A 44 13.99 -19.14 6.68
CA GLY A 44 14.72 -18.45 7.73
C GLY A 44 15.08 -19.39 8.89
N ALA A 45 16.26 -19.12 9.45
CA ALA A 45 16.79 -19.55 10.74
C ALA A 45 17.41 -20.96 10.84
N SER A 46 18.71 -21.05 10.57
CA SER A 46 19.72 -21.20 11.65
C SER A 46 21.15 -21.23 11.06
N ALA A 47 21.81 -20.07 11.07
CA ALA A 47 23.26 -19.99 10.97
C ALA A 47 23.71 -18.77 11.78
N TRP A 48 24.36 -19.03 12.92
CA TRP A 48 25.19 -18.05 13.60
C TRP A 48 26.36 -17.72 12.68
N VAL A 49 26.25 -16.63 11.93
CA VAL A 49 27.37 -15.97 11.28
C VAL A 49 27.54 -14.65 12.02
N MET A 50 28.71 -14.43 12.61
CA MET A 50 29.13 -13.13 13.14
C MET A 50 29.04 -12.12 11.99
N LEU A 51 27.97 -11.32 11.99
CA LEU A 51 27.81 -10.18 11.11
C LEU A 51 27.79 -8.93 11.99
N ASP A 52 28.60 -7.98 11.55
CA ASP A 52 28.97 -6.75 12.22
C ASP A 52 27.77 -5.94 12.74
N ARG A 53 28.00 -5.18 13.81
CA ARG A 53 27.00 -4.36 14.53
C ARG A 53 26.29 -3.38 13.59
N ASP A 54 26.99 -2.91 12.56
CA ASP A 54 26.49 -2.03 11.49
C ASP A 54 25.39 -2.66 10.61
N THR A 55 25.46 -3.96 10.36
CA THR A 55 24.43 -4.67 9.57
C THR A 55 23.12 -4.83 10.34
N ASN A 56 23.20 -4.96 11.67
CA ASN A 56 22.01 -5.04 12.52
C ASN A 56 21.28 -3.70 12.62
N GLU A 57 22.00 -2.57 12.66
CA GLU A 57 21.35 -1.24 12.61
C GLU A 57 20.65 -0.99 11.26
N ARG A 58 21.20 -1.48 10.14
CA ARG A 58 20.53 -1.43 8.82
C ARG A 58 19.27 -2.29 8.74
N LEU A 59 19.14 -3.32 9.57
CA LEU A 59 17.96 -4.19 9.63
C LEU A 59 16.91 -3.71 10.66
N THR A 60 17.32 -3.10 11.77
CA THR A 60 16.39 -2.49 12.74
C THR A 60 15.79 -1.18 12.26
N LEU A 61 16.49 -0.39 11.43
CA LEU A 61 15.92 0.83 10.83
C LEU A 61 14.82 0.55 9.79
N ARG A 62 14.70 -0.68 9.26
CA ARG A 62 13.54 -1.10 8.45
C ARG A 62 12.24 -1.30 9.25
N ARG A 63 12.29 -1.24 10.59
CA ARG A 63 11.10 -1.37 11.46
C ARG A 63 10.72 -0.09 12.20
N ALA A 64 11.54 0.96 12.16
CA ALA A 64 11.29 2.20 12.87
C ALA A 64 10.82 3.32 11.92
N ALA A 65 9.62 3.14 11.35
CA ALA A 65 8.69 4.20 10.92
C ALA A 65 7.54 3.53 10.14
N ILE A 66 6.78 2.65 10.79
CA ILE A 66 5.45 2.31 10.27
C ILE A 66 4.50 3.42 10.77
N ILE A 67 4.67 4.62 10.23
CA ILE A 67 3.51 5.48 10.01
C ILE A 67 2.72 4.74 8.95
N ASN A 68 1.53 4.28 9.31
CA ASN A 68 0.58 3.56 8.47
C ASN A 68 0.57 4.15 7.03
N PRO A 69 1.29 3.58 6.03
CA PRO A 69 1.49 4.27 4.76
C PRO A 69 0.27 4.16 3.84
N ALA A 70 -0.81 3.52 4.29
CA ALA A 70 -1.92 3.13 3.45
C ALA A 70 -3.01 4.20 3.27
N SER A 71 -2.97 5.33 4.00
CA SER A 71 -3.94 6.43 3.83
C SER A 71 -3.38 7.71 3.19
N GLN A 72 -2.06 7.93 3.21
CA GLN A 72 -1.48 9.22 2.80
C GLN A 72 -1.20 9.25 1.29
N THR A 73 -1.88 10.15 0.59
CA THR A 73 -1.63 10.39 -0.84
C THR A 73 -0.37 11.23 -1.04
N PHE A 74 -0.01 11.99 -0.01
CA PHE A 74 1.10 12.93 0.03
C PHE A 74 1.85 12.77 1.34
N ALA A 75 3.18 12.81 1.29
CA ALA A 75 4.06 12.62 2.44
C ALA A 75 5.06 13.77 2.57
N SER A 76 5.65 13.90 3.75
CA SER A 76 6.82 14.75 3.95
C SER A 76 8.03 14.21 3.18
N PRO A 77 8.83 15.07 2.52
CA PRO A 77 10.12 14.66 1.99
C PRO A 77 11.17 14.34 3.05
N ILE A 78 11.00 14.74 4.31
CA ILE A 78 11.91 14.40 5.41
C ILE A 78 11.29 13.26 6.20
N VAL A 79 11.94 12.10 6.20
CA VAL A 79 11.47 10.91 6.94
C VAL A 79 11.45 11.21 8.44
N GLY A 80 10.38 10.81 9.11
CA GLY A 80 10.17 11.10 10.54
C GLY A 80 9.63 12.51 10.83
N LYS A 81 9.33 13.30 9.79
CA LYS A 81 8.63 14.59 9.91
C LYS A 81 7.27 14.53 9.21
N SER A 82 6.32 15.27 9.74
CA SER A 82 5.00 15.45 9.16
C SER A 82 4.97 16.64 8.22
N LEU A 83 3.98 16.70 7.31
CA LEU A 83 3.74 17.91 6.52
C LEU A 83 3.41 19.11 7.42
N GLN A 84 2.79 18.89 8.58
CA GLN A 84 2.50 19.92 9.58
C GLN A 84 3.79 20.54 10.12
N ASP A 85 4.82 19.72 10.39
CA ASP A 85 6.13 20.23 10.84
C ASP A 85 6.75 21.15 9.79
N LEU A 86 6.63 20.79 8.50
CA LEU A 86 7.16 21.60 7.40
C LEU A 86 6.37 22.90 7.20
N VAL A 87 5.07 22.88 7.43
CA VAL A 87 4.22 24.09 7.40
C VAL A 87 4.52 25.01 8.57
N ALA A 88 4.78 24.47 9.75
CA ALA A 88 5.09 25.24 10.95
C ALA A 88 6.51 25.86 10.92
N TYR A 89 7.43 25.21 10.21
CA TYR A 89 8.81 25.67 10.06
C TYR A 89 8.88 27.10 9.50
N GLN A 90 9.74 27.92 10.09
CA GLN A 90 10.01 29.29 9.66
C GLN A 90 11.41 29.36 9.04
N PRO A 91 11.51 29.41 7.69
CA PRO A 91 12.80 29.51 7.01
C PRO A 91 13.55 30.77 7.43
N ALA A 92 14.87 30.67 7.55
CA ALA A 92 15.72 31.85 7.75
C ALA A 92 15.81 32.67 6.46
N PHE A 93 16.46 33.83 6.54
CA PHE A 93 16.72 34.65 5.35
C PHE A 93 17.45 33.84 4.26
N GLY A 94 16.95 33.91 3.02
CA GLY A 94 17.47 33.16 1.86
C GLY A 94 16.93 31.73 1.70
N GLN A 95 16.24 31.19 2.71
CA GLN A 95 15.74 29.80 2.69
C GLN A 95 14.28 29.68 2.22
N SER A 96 13.53 30.79 2.14
CA SER A 96 12.11 30.77 1.80
C SER A 96 11.85 30.77 0.29
N PHE A 97 10.66 30.35 -0.10
CA PHE A 97 10.21 30.40 -1.50
C PHE A 97 9.95 31.84 -1.96
N GLY A 98 10.36 32.14 -3.20
CA GLY A 98 10.03 33.40 -3.87
C GLY A 98 11.17 34.43 -3.81
N PRO A 99 10.86 35.72 -4.01
CA PRO A 99 11.87 36.77 -3.91
C PRO A 99 12.37 36.88 -2.48
N GLU A 100 13.69 36.85 -2.28
CA GLU A 100 14.29 37.04 -0.96
C GLU A 100 13.85 38.40 -0.39
N THR A 101 13.17 38.40 0.77
CA THR A 101 12.77 39.64 1.44
C THR A 101 13.99 40.25 2.13
N GLY A 102 14.81 40.95 1.36
CA GLY A 102 15.99 41.67 1.83
C GLY A 102 16.77 42.28 0.69
N ASN A 103 17.44 43.40 0.98
CA ASN A 103 18.08 44.23 -0.02
C ASN A 103 19.47 43.65 -0.43
N GLN A 104 19.50 42.51 -1.11
CA GLN A 104 20.70 42.08 -1.85
C GLN A 104 20.34 41.39 -3.18
N ARG A 105 20.71 42.06 -4.27
CA ARG A 105 20.59 41.64 -5.68
C ARG A 105 21.51 40.45 -6.07
N ARG A 106 21.88 39.58 -5.12
CA ARG A 106 22.97 38.62 -5.32
C ARG A 106 22.50 37.21 -5.67
N TYR A 107 21.31 36.84 -5.25
CA TYR A 107 20.69 35.55 -5.59
C TYR A 107 19.30 35.82 -6.17
N GLY A 108 18.99 35.15 -7.28
CA GLY A 108 17.68 35.24 -7.92
C GLY A 108 16.58 34.66 -7.01
N PRO A 109 15.30 34.71 -7.43
CA PRO A 109 14.21 34.14 -6.66
C PRO A 109 14.46 32.65 -6.36
N HIS A 110 14.26 32.25 -5.10
CA HIS A 110 14.44 30.88 -4.67
C HIS A 110 13.23 30.03 -5.05
N GLY A 111 13.44 28.97 -5.82
CA GLY A 111 12.38 28.10 -6.36
C GLY A 111 11.85 27.03 -5.40
N GLY A 112 12.34 27.01 -4.17
CA GLY A 112 12.04 25.99 -3.15
C GLY A 112 11.98 26.54 -1.74
N VAL A 113 12.05 25.64 -0.77
CA VAL A 113 12.26 25.97 0.65
C VAL A 113 13.37 25.08 1.18
N ASP A 114 14.32 25.70 1.90
CA ASP A 114 15.43 25.00 2.53
C ASP A 114 15.04 24.57 3.94
N PHE A 115 14.92 23.27 4.13
CA PHE A 115 14.65 22.63 5.40
C PHE A 115 15.96 22.16 6.02
N ASP A 116 16.39 22.81 7.09
CA ASP A 116 17.65 22.50 7.78
C ASP A 116 17.45 21.66 9.05
N CYS A 117 18.50 21.53 9.86
CA CYS A 117 18.51 20.76 11.10
C CYS A 117 17.35 21.09 12.06
N ARG A 118 16.86 22.33 12.07
CA ARG A 118 15.78 22.77 12.98
C ARG A 118 14.47 22.03 12.74
N VAL A 119 14.28 21.47 11.55
CA VAL A 119 13.12 20.66 11.17
C VAL A 119 13.52 19.28 10.65
N GLY A 120 14.76 18.85 10.91
CA GLY A 120 15.23 17.49 10.61
C GLY A 120 15.79 17.27 9.21
N GLY A 121 16.00 18.33 8.41
CA GLY A 121 16.71 18.25 7.13
C GLY A 121 18.22 18.34 7.30
N CYS A 122 18.78 17.75 8.35
CA CYS A 122 20.22 17.80 8.64
C CYS A 122 21.05 16.86 7.75
N ALA A 123 22.37 16.98 7.80
CA ALA A 123 23.31 16.03 7.21
C ALA A 123 22.91 14.57 7.47
N GLY A 124 22.78 13.77 6.40
CA GLY A 124 22.44 12.34 6.48
C GLY A 124 20.98 12.02 6.76
N ALA A 125 20.10 13.04 6.91
CA ALA A 125 18.68 12.84 7.09
C ALA A 125 18.07 12.05 5.92
N ASP A 126 17.17 11.13 6.22
CA ASP A 126 16.49 10.32 5.22
C ASP A 126 15.47 11.16 4.45
N VAL A 127 15.55 11.08 3.11
CA VAL A 127 14.69 11.83 2.19
C VAL A 127 13.75 10.89 1.47
N ALA A 128 12.46 11.21 1.46
CA ALA A 128 11.39 10.44 0.85
C ALA A 128 10.71 11.17 -0.32
N SER A 129 10.05 10.40 -1.17
CA SER A 129 9.19 10.92 -2.22
C SER A 129 7.93 11.59 -1.60
N PRO A 130 7.64 12.87 -1.88
CA PRO A 130 6.42 13.51 -1.36
C PRO A 130 5.12 12.98 -1.96
N ILE A 131 5.20 12.32 -3.12
CA ILE A 131 4.05 11.90 -3.92
C ILE A 131 4.31 10.54 -4.58
N ALA A 132 3.25 9.82 -4.95
CA ALA A 132 3.40 8.69 -5.87
C ALA A 132 3.68 9.19 -7.30
N GLY A 133 4.56 8.50 -8.02
CA GLY A 133 5.00 8.93 -9.33
C GLY A 133 6.14 8.09 -9.88
N HIS A 134 6.96 8.69 -10.74
CA HIS A 134 8.18 8.06 -11.24
C HIS A 134 9.37 9.02 -11.15
N VAL A 135 10.57 8.47 -11.01
CA VAL A 135 11.82 9.24 -11.00
C VAL A 135 12.13 9.69 -12.43
N SER A 136 11.98 10.98 -12.72
CA SER A 136 12.14 11.53 -14.07
C SER A 136 13.58 11.91 -14.39
N ALA A 137 14.37 12.29 -13.38
CA ALA A 137 15.78 12.60 -13.53
C ALA A 137 16.53 12.49 -12.21
N ILE A 138 17.80 12.13 -12.29
CA ILE A 138 18.78 12.31 -11.22
C ILE A 138 19.90 13.15 -11.83
N ARG A 139 20.15 14.34 -11.30
CA ARG A 139 21.20 15.21 -11.83
C ARG A 139 22.23 15.51 -10.76
N LYS A 140 23.49 15.42 -11.13
CA LYS A 140 24.60 15.88 -10.32
C LYS A 140 24.67 17.40 -10.41
N ILE A 141 24.69 18.08 -9.28
CA ILE A 141 24.71 19.56 -9.19
C ILE A 141 26.01 20.09 -8.61
N GLY A 142 26.85 19.24 -8.01
CA GLY A 142 28.13 19.64 -7.46
C GLY A 142 29.15 18.50 -7.36
N THR A 143 30.42 18.90 -7.37
CA THR A 143 31.58 18.08 -6.98
C THR A 143 32.69 18.97 -6.45
N SER A 144 33.31 18.56 -5.36
CA SER A 144 34.75 18.74 -5.10
C SER A 144 35.14 17.95 -3.85
N THR A 145 36.37 18.10 -3.37
CA THR A 145 37.09 17.42 -2.25
C THR A 145 36.30 16.93 -1.04
N ASN A 146 35.07 17.41 -0.83
CA ASN A 146 34.22 17.07 0.29
C ASN A 146 33.01 16.18 -0.07
N GLY A 147 32.55 16.06 -1.32
CA GLY A 147 31.42 15.18 -1.64
C GLY A 147 30.74 15.44 -2.98
N ALA A 148 29.77 14.58 -3.32
CA ALA A 148 28.90 14.72 -4.49
C ALA A 148 27.50 15.14 -4.02
N SER A 149 26.92 16.13 -4.71
CA SER A 149 25.59 16.65 -4.43
C SER A 149 24.70 16.46 -5.65
N TYR A 150 23.48 15.98 -5.42
CA TYR A 150 22.53 15.62 -6.46
C TYR A 150 21.18 16.28 -6.23
N GLN A 151 20.38 16.26 -7.30
CA GLN A 151 18.94 16.49 -7.27
C GLN A 151 18.22 15.25 -7.80
N VAL A 152 17.20 14.80 -7.07
CA VAL A 152 16.28 13.73 -7.50
C VAL A 152 14.96 14.38 -7.91
N HIS A 153 14.52 14.13 -9.15
CA HIS A 153 13.30 14.68 -9.72
C HIS A 153 12.24 13.58 -9.79
N ILE A 154 11.07 13.85 -9.24
CA ILE A 154 9.94 12.91 -9.19
C ILE A 154 8.74 13.57 -9.87
N GLN A 155 8.24 12.95 -10.92
CA GLN A 155 7.04 13.39 -11.63
C GLN A 155 5.83 12.58 -11.22
N GLY A 156 4.76 13.28 -10.87
CA GLY A 156 3.48 12.70 -10.46
C GLY A 156 2.31 13.58 -10.89
N THR A 157 1.17 13.36 -10.25
CA THR A 157 -0.05 14.15 -10.49
C THR A 157 -0.70 14.47 -9.16
N ASP A 158 -0.99 15.75 -8.93
CA ASP A 158 -1.74 16.23 -7.77
C ASP A 158 -3.16 16.70 -8.17
N TRP A 159 -3.88 17.32 -7.23
CA TRP A 159 -5.27 17.79 -7.45
C TRP A 159 -5.42 18.89 -8.51
N GLN A 160 -4.33 19.44 -9.02
CA GLN A 160 -4.32 20.48 -10.06
C GLN A 160 -3.56 20.05 -11.33
N GLY A 161 -3.17 18.78 -11.43
CA GLY A 161 -2.56 18.21 -12.63
C GLY A 161 -1.11 17.78 -12.43
N ALA A 162 -0.31 17.89 -13.49
CA ALA A 162 1.07 17.41 -13.50
C ALA A 162 1.94 18.22 -12.54
N VAL A 163 2.69 17.50 -11.70
CA VAL A 163 3.60 18.08 -10.72
C VAL A 163 4.96 17.39 -10.75
N GLU A 164 6.02 18.16 -10.59
CA GLU A 164 7.40 17.70 -10.45
C GLU A 164 7.94 18.15 -9.09
N HIS A 165 8.37 17.21 -8.27
CA HIS A 165 9.08 17.45 -7.03
C HIS A 165 10.58 17.31 -7.26
N GLN A 166 11.35 18.28 -6.83
CA GLN A 166 12.82 18.24 -6.89
C GLN A 166 13.36 18.22 -5.46
N LEU A 167 14.11 17.18 -5.14
CA LEU A 167 14.76 16.97 -3.85
C LEU A 167 16.25 17.25 -4.07
N VAL A 168 16.72 18.40 -3.61
CA VAL A 168 18.03 18.97 -3.94
C VAL A 168 18.96 18.88 -2.73
N HIS A 169 20.27 18.91 -2.97
CA HIS A 169 21.32 18.73 -1.96
C HIS A 169 21.31 17.35 -1.31
N VAL A 170 20.94 16.33 -2.09
CA VAL A 170 20.87 14.94 -1.66
C VAL A 170 22.05 14.10 -2.17
N ASP A 171 22.33 13.01 -1.47
CA ASP A 171 23.27 11.95 -1.86
C ASP A 171 22.67 10.57 -1.57
N SER A 172 23.52 9.52 -1.58
CA SER A 172 23.15 8.16 -1.16
C SER A 172 21.83 7.69 -1.78
N ILE A 173 21.66 7.96 -3.07
CA ILE A 173 20.40 7.76 -3.79
C ILE A 173 20.12 6.27 -3.91
N THR A 174 18.89 5.87 -3.56
CA THR A 174 18.44 4.47 -3.49
C THR A 174 17.49 4.08 -4.63
N VAL A 175 17.24 5.00 -5.54
CA VAL A 175 16.36 4.85 -6.72
C VAL A 175 17.10 5.18 -8.01
N ALA A 176 16.59 4.70 -9.15
CA ALA A 176 17.07 4.98 -10.49
C ALA A 176 16.04 5.76 -11.32
N VAL A 177 16.51 6.44 -12.37
CA VAL A 177 15.62 7.08 -13.35
C VAL A 177 14.71 6.03 -13.99
N GLY A 178 13.41 6.30 -14.01
CA GLY A 178 12.37 5.37 -14.48
C GLY A 178 11.68 4.59 -13.37
N ASP A 179 12.23 4.54 -12.15
CA ASP A 179 11.61 3.84 -11.03
C ASP A 179 10.25 4.44 -10.66
N ILE A 180 9.27 3.58 -10.41
CA ILE A 180 7.99 3.97 -9.80
C ILE A 180 8.19 4.08 -8.30
N VAL A 181 7.76 5.20 -7.72
CA VAL A 181 7.85 5.49 -6.28
C VAL A 181 6.47 5.76 -5.70
N THR A 182 6.27 5.36 -4.44
CA THR A 182 5.08 5.76 -3.66
C THR A 182 5.37 6.97 -2.77
N ALA A 183 4.35 7.71 -2.36
CA ALA A 183 4.50 8.74 -1.34
C ALA A 183 5.09 8.13 -0.05
N GLY A 184 6.08 8.80 0.55
CA GLY A 184 6.78 8.35 1.75
C GLY A 184 7.87 7.30 1.50
N GLN A 185 8.04 6.81 0.27
CA GLN A 185 9.15 5.92 -0.06
C GLN A 185 10.48 6.67 0.03
N MET A 186 11.43 6.16 0.81
CA MET A 186 12.80 6.69 0.86
C MET A 186 13.44 6.64 -0.53
N VAL A 187 14.08 7.74 -0.94
CA VAL A 187 14.73 7.88 -2.24
C VAL A 187 16.20 8.29 -2.15
N ALA A 188 16.60 9.00 -1.09
CA ALA A 188 17.95 9.52 -0.92
C ALA A 188 18.22 9.91 0.54
N LYS A 189 19.39 10.48 0.81
CA LYS A 189 19.72 11.18 2.07
C LYS A 189 20.15 12.61 1.80
N VAL A 190 19.99 13.51 2.76
CA VAL A 190 20.60 14.85 2.68
C VAL A 190 22.12 14.71 2.69
N SER A 191 22.79 15.37 1.75
CA SER A 191 24.25 15.26 1.61
C SER A 191 24.95 15.81 2.87
N PRO A 192 25.78 15.02 3.56
CA PRO A 192 26.50 15.49 4.74
C PRO A 192 27.58 16.54 4.43
N THR A 193 28.01 16.62 3.18
CA THR A 193 29.20 17.36 2.75
C THR A 193 28.95 18.22 1.52
N ASP A 194 27.72 18.69 1.38
CA ASP A 194 27.26 19.45 0.23
C ASP A 194 28.19 20.64 -0.12
N SER A 195 28.82 20.60 -1.29
CA SER A 195 29.83 21.58 -1.71
C SER A 195 29.26 22.75 -2.51
N VAL A 196 27.93 22.80 -2.72
CA VAL A 196 27.26 23.80 -3.56
C VAL A 196 26.23 24.64 -2.79
N SER A 197 26.18 24.49 -1.47
CA SER A 197 25.36 25.32 -0.57
C SER A 197 26.18 25.86 0.61
N THR A 198 25.51 26.61 1.48
CA THR A 198 26.09 27.17 2.71
C THR A 198 26.20 26.14 3.84
N GLY A 199 25.61 24.95 3.69
CA GLY A 199 25.69 23.85 4.64
C GLY A 199 24.61 22.78 4.39
N PRO A 200 24.68 21.60 5.04
CA PRO A 200 23.73 20.51 4.82
C PRO A 200 22.29 20.91 5.14
N HIS A 201 21.43 20.81 4.13
CA HIS A 201 19.99 21.04 4.21
C HIS A 201 19.28 20.28 3.08
N LEU A 202 17.96 20.13 3.18
CA LEU A 202 17.13 19.71 2.06
C LEU A 202 16.49 20.93 1.39
N ASP A 203 16.86 21.22 0.14
CA ASP A 203 16.13 22.17 -0.69
C ASP A 203 15.03 21.42 -1.46
N TRP A 204 13.78 21.65 -1.05
CA TRP A 204 12.62 21.03 -1.69
C TRP A 204 11.94 22.02 -2.64
N LYS A 205 11.89 21.67 -3.93
CA LYS A 205 11.20 22.46 -4.96
C LYS A 205 10.01 21.72 -5.55
N ILE A 206 9.02 22.48 -5.99
CA ILE A 206 7.83 21.96 -6.66
C ILE A 206 7.54 22.79 -7.91
N LYS A 207 7.36 22.12 -9.05
CA LYS A 207 6.78 22.70 -10.25
C LYS A 207 5.43 22.09 -10.55
N ARG A 208 4.41 22.91 -10.74
CA ARG A 208 3.11 22.48 -11.24
C ARG A 208 2.87 23.09 -12.60
N ASN A 209 2.63 22.26 -13.61
CA ASN A 209 2.48 22.69 -15.01
C ASN A 209 3.60 23.66 -15.47
N GLY A 210 4.84 23.42 -15.03
CA GLY A 210 6.02 24.23 -15.36
C GLY A 210 6.25 25.48 -14.49
N ALA A 211 5.28 25.89 -13.66
CA ALA A 211 5.41 27.03 -12.75
C ALA A 211 5.86 26.60 -11.35
N TRP A 212 6.73 27.40 -10.72
CA TRP A 212 7.17 27.16 -9.35
C TRP A 212 6.03 27.35 -8.35
N VAL A 213 5.88 26.41 -7.42
CA VAL A 213 4.88 26.42 -6.35
C VAL A 213 5.60 26.40 -5.00
N ASN A 214 5.13 27.22 -4.06
CA ASN A 214 5.66 27.22 -2.70
C ASN A 214 5.42 25.84 -2.02
N PRO A 215 6.49 25.12 -1.63
CA PRO A 215 6.37 23.83 -0.95
C PRO A 215 5.55 23.85 0.33
N GLN A 216 5.62 24.93 1.14
CA GLN A 216 4.83 25.04 2.37
C GLN A 216 3.34 25.24 2.08
N THR A 217 3.00 25.95 0.99
CA THR A 217 1.60 26.05 0.52
C THR A 217 1.10 24.69 0.03
N TRP A 218 1.89 23.98 -0.78
CA TRP A 218 1.54 22.64 -1.26
C TRP A 218 1.38 21.65 -0.10
N ALA A 219 2.26 21.68 0.90
CA ALA A 219 2.17 20.85 2.10
C ALA A 219 0.89 21.13 2.89
N LYS A 220 0.53 22.41 3.07
CA LYS A 220 -0.72 22.81 3.74
C LYS A 220 -1.97 22.30 3.02
N GLU A 221 -2.02 22.43 1.69
CA GLU A 221 -3.12 21.90 0.88
C GLU A 221 -3.16 20.36 0.94
N SER A 222 -2.00 19.70 0.90
CA SER A 222 -1.87 18.25 0.98
C SER A 222 -2.39 17.69 2.31
N ILE A 223 -2.19 18.40 3.42
CA ILE A 223 -2.77 18.03 4.73
C ILE A 223 -4.29 18.01 4.63
N GLN A 224 -4.90 19.09 4.15
CA GLN A 224 -6.36 19.18 4.01
C GLN A 224 -6.91 18.07 3.10
N ARG A 225 -6.15 17.68 2.08
CA ARG A 225 -6.52 16.58 1.18
C ARG A 225 -6.34 15.21 1.81
N ASN A 226 -5.26 14.98 2.54
CA ASN A 226 -5.07 13.74 3.30
C ASN A 226 -6.16 13.60 4.38
N GLU A 227 -6.54 14.69 5.04
CA GLU A 227 -7.66 14.74 6.01
C GLU A 227 -9.01 14.51 5.32
N ALA A 228 -9.30 15.20 4.21
CA ALA A 228 -10.53 14.97 3.45
C ALA A 228 -10.62 13.54 2.91
N LYS A 229 -9.50 12.96 2.45
CA LYS A 229 -9.43 11.56 2.01
C LYS A 229 -9.53 10.60 3.19
N SER A 230 -9.01 10.95 4.37
CA SER A 230 -9.16 10.14 5.58
C SER A 230 -10.53 10.29 6.24
N ALA A 231 -11.26 11.37 5.93
CA ALA A 231 -12.64 11.61 6.32
C ALA A 231 -13.63 10.99 5.31
N SER A 232 -13.25 10.88 4.03
CA SER A 232 -14.03 10.20 2.99
C SER A 232 -13.71 8.70 2.89
N ALA A 233 -12.51 8.27 3.29
CA ALA A 233 -12.21 6.89 3.63
C ALA A 233 -12.89 6.64 4.98
N SER A 234 -13.96 5.87 4.99
CA SER A 234 -14.71 5.57 6.21
C SER A 234 -13.74 5.15 7.32
N ALA A 235 -13.80 5.83 8.48
CA ALA A 235 -13.01 5.46 9.64
C ALA A 235 -13.15 3.95 9.91
N PRO A 236 -12.09 3.26 10.38
CA PRO A 236 -12.19 1.86 10.79
C PRO A 236 -13.35 1.69 11.79
N GLY A 237 -14.46 1.06 11.35
CA GLY A 237 -15.67 0.87 12.15
C GLY A 237 -16.85 1.81 11.88
N GLN A 238 -16.77 2.75 10.94
CA GLN A 238 -17.99 3.39 10.40
C GLN A 238 -18.67 2.42 9.43
N SER A 239 -19.95 2.12 9.66
CA SER A 239 -20.75 1.25 8.79
C SER A 239 -20.74 1.79 7.36
N LEU A 240 -20.39 0.96 6.37
CA LEU A 240 -20.55 1.29 4.95
C LEU A 240 -21.98 1.79 4.72
N SER A 241 -22.23 2.84 3.94
CA SER A 241 -23.63 3.21 3.65
C SER A 241 -24.29 2.15 2.76
N ASP A 242 -25.59 1.89 2.94
CA ASP A 242 -26.34 0.95 2.07
C ASP A 242 -26.27 1.38 0.61
N ASP A 243 -26.27 2.69 0.39
CA ASP A 243 -26.17 3.34 -0.91
C ASP A 243 -24.81 3.09 -1.58
N LEU A 244 -23.71 3.16 -0.83
CA LEU A 244 -22.38 2.78 -1.32
C LEU A 244 -22.34 1.29 -1.67
N LEU A 245 -22.88 0.41 -0.81
CA LEU A 245 -22.91 -1.03 -1.08
C LEU A 245 -23.68 -1.34 -2.37
N LYS A 246 -24.85 -0.74 -2.56
CA LYS A 246 -25.65 -0.89 -3.77
C LYS A 246 -24.88 -0.43 -5.00
N ARG A 247 -24.24 0.75 -4.96
CA ARG A 247 -23.43 1.26 -6.08
C ARG A 247 -22.22 0.39 -6.39
N ALA A 248 -21.41 0.08 -5.38
CA ALA A 248 -20.15 -0.64 -5.56
C ALA A 248 -20.35 -2.08 -6.01
N ILE A 249 -21.21 -2.84 -5.31
CA ILE A 249 -21.51 -4.22 -5.68
C ILE A 249 -22.32 -4.24 -6.98
N GLY A 250 -23.30 -3.33 -7.15
CA GLY A 250 -24.07 -3.25 -8.41
C GLY A 250 -23.22 -2.93 -9.64
N ARG A 251 -22.19 -2.09 -9.49
CA ARG A 251 -21.21 -1.83 -10.56
C ARG A 251 -20.37 -3.08 -10.88
N ALA A 252 -20.00 -3.86 -9.86
CA ALA A 252 -19.27 -5.12 -10.04
C ALA A 252 -20.16 -6.22 -10.64
N GLU A 253 -21.43 -6.28 -10.29
CA GLU A 253 -22.43 -7.17 -10.90
C GLU A 253 -22.77 -6.75 -12.34
N GLY A 254 -22.70 -5.45 -12.65
CA GLY A 254 -23.14 -4.88 -13.93
C GLY A 254 -24.60 -4.40 -13.93
N THR A 255 -25.28 -4.45 -12.79
CA THR A 255 -26.62 -3.91 -12.56
C THR A 255 -26.62 -2.40 -12.35
N ARG A 256 -25.45 -1.78 -12.15
CA ARG A 256 -25.29 -0.32 -12.08
C ARG A 256 -24.17 0.20 -12.97
N ASP A 257 -24.36 1.40 -13.51
CA ASP A 257 -23.37 2.11 -14.32
C ASP A 257 -22.31 2.80 -13.45
N ALA A 258 -21.39 3.53 -14.10
CA ALA A 258 -20.29 4.21 -13.42
C ALA A 258 -20.75 5.33 -12.48
N ASN A 259 -21.92 5.90 -12.73
CA ASN A 259 -22.54 6.95 -11.93
C ASN A 259 -23.46 6.39 -10.85
N GLY A 260 -23.58 5.05 -10.76
CA GLY A 260 -24.46 4.37 -9.81
C GLY A 260 -25.90 4.27 -10.28
N ASN A 261 -26.24 4.64 -11.52
CA ASN A 261 -27.59 4.51 -12.04
C ASN A 261 -27.89 3.04 -12.42
N PRO A 262 -29.15 2.58 -12.26
CA PRO A 262 -29.59 1.27 -12.73
C PRO A 262 -29.31 1.03 -14.23
N THR A 263 -28.78 -0.16 -14.57
CA THR A 263 -28.70 -0.64 -15.96
C THR A 263 -29.92 -1.50 -16.30
N GLN A 264 -30.03 -1.99 -17.54
CA GLN A 264 -31.09 -2.95 -17.90
C GLN A 264 -31.07 -4.20 -17.02
N ALA A 265 -29.88 -4.70 -16.64
CA ALA A 265 -29.73 -5.88 -15.79
C ALA A 265 -30.27 -5.67 -14.37
N PHE A 266 -30.36 -4.42 -13.90
CA PHE A 266 -30.99 -4.10 -12.61
C PHE A 266 -32.46 -4.55 -12.55
N PHE A 267 -33.20 -4.36 -13.64
CA PHE A 267 -34.64 -4.63 -13.67
C PHE A 267 -34.96 -6.10 -13.95
N GLY A 268 -33.99 -6.89 -14.39
CA GLY A 268 -34.21 -8.29 -14.75
C GLY A 268 -33.11 -8.84 -15.67
N HIS A 269 -32.48 -9.95 -15.29
CA HIS A 269 -31.60 -10.74 -16.17
C HIS A 269 -31.62 -12.23 -15.81
N ARG A 270 -31.01 -13.07 -16.65
CA ARG A 270 -30.80 -14.50 -16.37
C ARG A 270 -29.34 -14.86 -16.57
N ASP A 271 -28.75 -15.53 -15.59
CA ASP A 271 -27.37 -15.99 -15.70
C ASP A 271 -27.28 -17.24 -16.60
N PRO A 272 -26.18 -17.39 -17.36
CA PRO A 272 -25.90 -18.63 -18.09
C PRO A 272 -25.92 -19.84 -17.15
N GLY A 273 -26.75 -20.85 -17.44
CA GLY A 273 -26.89 -22.06 -16.63
C GLY A 273 -27.94 -21.98 -15.52
N TRP A 274 -28.63 -20.84 -15.34
CA TRP A 274 -29.74 -20.72 -14.40
C TRP A 274 -31.04 -21.35 -14.95
N GLN A 275 -31.58 -22.34 -14.24
CA GLN A 275 -32.86 -22.99 -14.56
C GLN A 275 -34.03 -22.51 -13.66
N GLY A 276 -33.81 -21.47 -12.85
CA GLY A 276 -34.83 -20.98 -11.92
C GLY A 276 -36.01 -20.31 -12.63
N ARG A 277 -37.16 -20.24 -11.94
CA ARG A 277 -38.40 -19.66 -12.48
C ARG A 277 -38.36 -18.14 -12.67
N CYS A 278 -37.52 -17.43 -11.90
CA CYS A 278 -37.52 -15.97 -11.82
C CYS A 278 -36.23 -15.37 -12.38
N GLN A 279 -36.33 -14.14 -12.88
CA GLN A 279 -35.19 -13.34 -13.29
C GLN A 279 -34.47 -12.77 -12.06
N ASN A 280 -33.16 -12.58 -12.18
CA ASN A 280 -32.35 -11.87 -11.21
C ASN A 280 -32.66 -10.38 -11.29
N GLN A 281 -32.76 -9.69 -10.14
CA GLN A 281 -33.07 -8.26 -10.12
C GLN A 281 -32.41 -7.53 -8.94
N GLY A 282 -32.39 -6.20 -9.00
CA GLY A 282 -31.79 -5.32 -8.02
C GLY A 282 -30.28 -5.13 -8.22
N SER A 283 -29.67 -4.36 -7.33
CA SER A 283 -28.23 -4.05 -7.30
C SER A 283 -27.39 -5.32 -7.12
N PHE A 284 -27.88 -6.28 -6.35
CA PHE A 284 -27.12 -7.47 -5.97
C PHE A 284 -27.55 -8.75 -6.73
N SER A 285 -28.27 -8.60 -7.85
CA SER A 285 -28.72 -9.73 -8.70
C SER A 285 -29.47 -10.83 -7.91
N TYR A 286 -30.46 -10.45 -7.11
CA TYR A 286 -31.21 -11.37 -6.24
C TYR A 286 -32.04 -12.39 -7.04
N GLN A 287 -31.92 -13.68 -6.70
CA GLN A 287 -32.47 -14.79 -7.51
C GLN A 287 -33.78 -15.39 -6.97
N HIS A 288 -34.29 -14.95 -5.81
CA HIS A 288 -35.44 -15.60 -5.13
C HIS A 288 -36.79 -14.89 -5.35
N CYS A 289 -37.10 -14.51 -6.58
CA CYS A 289 -38.44 -14.02 -6.97
C CYS A 289 -38.96 -12.85 -6.12
N ALA A 290 -38.12 -11.85 -5.84
CA ALA A 290 -38.57 -10.69 -5.07
C ALA A 290 -39.71 -9.94 -5.82
N PRO A 291 -40.65 -9.32 -5.10
CA PRO A 291 -41.77 -8.60 -5.71
C PRO A 291 -41.37 -7.27 -6.38
N SER A 292 -40.20 -6.73 -6.05
CA SER A 292 -39.61 -5.54 -6.70
C SER A 292 -38.08 -5.53 -6.60
N THR A 293 -37.43 -4.64 -7.34
CA THR A 293 -35.97 -4.39 -7.27
C THR A 293 -35.54 -3.89 -5.90
N GLU A 294 -36.37 -3.09 -5.23
CA GLU A 294 -36.12 -2.57 -3.88
C GLU A 294 -36.24 -3.69 -2.86
N ALA A 295 -37.24 -4.58 -2.99
CA ALA A 295 -37.38 -5.73 -2.13
C ALA A 295 -36.23 -6.73 -2.30
N ALA A 296 -35.73 -6.90 -3.52
CA ALA A 296 -34.51 -7.66 -3.81
C ALA A 296 -33.29 -7.05 -3.09
N ASP A 297 -33.10 -5.74 -3.21
CA ASP A 297 -32.01 -5.03 -2.54
C ASP A 297 -32.08 -5.17 -1.01
N GLN A 298 -33.27 -4.98 -0.42
CA GLN A 298 -33.45 -5.13 1.03
C GLN A 298 -33.16 -6.54 1.54
N SER A 299 -33.51 -7.57 0.76
CA SER A 299 -33.25 -8.97 1.11
C SER A 299 -31.74 -9.25 1.21
N TRP A 300 -30.96 -8.69 0.28
CA TRP A 300 -29.50 -8.81 0.32
C TRP A 300 -28.86 -7.93 1.38
N LEU A 301 -29.32 -6.69 1.57
CA LEU A 301 -28.75 -5.77 2.56
C LEU A 301 -28.71 -6.39 3.96
N GLY A 302 -29.81 -7.00 4.43
CA GLY A 302 -29.82 -7.68 5.73
C GLY A 302 -28.74 -8.77 5.85
N THR A 303 -28.58 -9.57 4.79
CA THR A 303 -27.55 -10.62 4.71
C THR A 303 -26.14 -10.03 4.70
N LEU A 304 -25.91 -8.98 3.92
CA LEU A 304 -24.62 -8.31 3.79
C LEU A 304 -24.22 -7.60 5.09
N ARG A 305 -25.17 -7.04 5.85
CA ARG A 305 -24.89 -6.46 7.17
C ARG A 305 -24.46 -7.49 8.20
N GLN A 306 -25.01 -8.70 8.15
CA GLN A 306 -24.52 -9.78 9.00
C GLN A 306 -23.14 -10.25 8.54
N ALA A 307 -22.95 -10.44 7.24
CA ALA A 307 -21.65 -10.81 6.68
C ALA A 307 -20.56 -9.78 6.99
N GLU A 308 -20.88 -8.47 6.96
CA GLU A 308 -19.98 -7.38 7.32
C GLU A 308 -19.45 -7.55 8.74
N LYS A 309 -20.33 -7.83 9.72
CA LYS A 309 -19.95 -8.08 11.11
C LYS A 309 -19.03 -9.30 11.23
N ASP A 310 -19.39 -10.40 10.57
CA ASP A 310 -18.65 -11.65 10.63
C ASP A 310 -17.25 -11.48 10.00
N ILE A 311 -17.16 -10.82 8.84
CA ILE A 311 -15.90 -10.54 8.12
C ILE A 311 -15.01 -9.62 8.94
N GLN A 312 -15.58 -8.57 9.55
CA GLN A 312 -14.80 -7.67 10.41
C GLN A 312 -14.29 -8.36 11.68
N SER A 313 -15.09 -9.26 12.25
CA SER A 313 -14.64 -10.11 13.37
C SER A 313 -13.46 -11.01 12.97
N GLN A 314 -13.54 -11.65 11.80
CA GLN A 314 -12.44 -12.45 11.26
C GLN A 314 -11.18 -11.61 11.02
N ALA A 315 -11.33 -10.39 10.49
CA ALA A 315 -10.22 -9.49 10.24
C ALA A 315 -9.58 -9.01 11.55
N GLN A 316 -10.40 -8.66 12.54
CA GLN A 316 -9.92 -8.31 13.88
C GLN A 316 -9.13 -9.47 14.50
N ALA A 317 -9.61 -10.71 14.37
CA ALA A 317 -8.92 -11.90 14.88
C ALA A 317 -7.60 -12.19 14.14
N LYS A 318 -7.56 -12.01 12.82
CA LYS A 318 -6.38 -12.34 11.99
C LYS A 318 -5.32 -11.24 11.96
N PHE A 319 -5.75 -9.98 11.85
CA PHE A 319 -4.88 -8.83 11.60
C PHE A 319 -4.79 -7.87 12.80
N GLY A 320 -5.59 -8.08 13.85
CA GLY A 320 -5.66 -7.16 14.99
C GLY A 320 -6.40 -5.85 14.68
N GLN A 321 -6.99 -5.73 13.48
CA GLN A 321 -7.68 -4.54 13.01
C GLN A 321 -8.74 -4.90 11.95
N PRO A 322 -9.77 -4.07 11.75
CA PRO A 322 -10.76 -4.26 10.70
C PRO A 322 -10.15 -4.16 9.29
N LEU A 323 -10.83 -4.74 8.30
CA LEU A 323 -10.48 -4.57 6.89
C LEU A 323 -10.65 -3.11 6.46
N SER A 324 -9.82 -2.69 5.51
CA SER A 324 -10.03 -1.45 4.78
C SER A 324 -11.36 -1.48 4.02
N GLN A 325 -11.91 -0.30 3.72
CA GLN A 325 -13.19 -0.15 3.00
C GLN A 325 -13.19 -0.93 1.68
N ALA A 326 -12.08 -0.88 0.94
CA ALA A 326 -11.91 -1.61 -0.31
C ALA A 326 -11.95 -3.12 -0.12
N ALA A 327 -11.23 -3.64 0.88
CA ALA A 327 -11.23 -5.06 1.18
C ALA A 327 -12.58 -5.56 1.70
N LEU A 328 -13.27 -4.76 2.51
CA LEU A 328 -14.59 -5.10 3.02
C LEU A 328 -15.64 -5.17 1.91
N VAL A 329 -15.72 -4.17 1.03
CA VAL A 329 -16.67 -4.19 -0.09
C VAL A 329 -16.33 -5.31 -1.08
N ALA A 330 -15.05 -5.55 -1.33
CA ALA A 330 -14.61 -6.69 -2.14
C ALA A 330 -14.96 -8.05 -1.50
N ALA A 331 -14.94 -8.16 -0.17
CA ALA A 331 -15.39 -9.36 0.53
C ALA A 331 -16.91 -9.56 0.38
N LEU A 332 -17.69 -8.49 0.55
CA LEU A 332 -19.15 -8.50 0.45
C LEU A 332 -19.64 -8.78 -0.98
N ASP A 333 -18.99 -8.24 -2.01
CA ASP A 333 -19.25 -8.61 -3.42
C ASP A 333 -18.82 -10.06 -3.73
N GLY A 334 -17.80 -10.59 -3.04
CA GLY A 334 -17.49 -12.01 -3.10
C GLY A 334 -18.60 -12.87 -2.46
N TYR A 335 -19.23 -12.34 -1.41
CA TYR A 335 -20.33 -12.98 -0.71
C TYR A 335 -21.61 -13.06 -1.57
N THR A 336 -21.90 -12.05 -2.39
CA THR A 336 -23.04 -12.08 -3.33
C THR A 336 -22.87 -13.12 -4.43
N GLN A 337 -21.65 -13.32 -4.92
CA GLN A 337 -21.34 -14.39 -5.89
C GLN A 337 -21.35 -15.79 -5.26
N SER A 338 -20.81 -15.92 -4.04
CA SER A 338 -20.82 -17.16 -3.28
C SER A 338 -20.62 -16.85 -1.79
N PRO A 339 -21.65 -17.06 -0.94
CA PRO A 339 -21.53 -16.85 0.50
C PRO A 339 -20.36 -17.62 1.14
N ASP A 340 -20.07 -18.82 0.65
CA ASP A 340 -18.93 -19.63 1.11
C ASP A 340 -17.58 -19.02 0.69
N ALA A 341 -17.49 -18.41 -0.50
CA ALA A 341 -16.28 -17.70 -0.92
C ALA A 341 -16.05 -16.44 -0.08
N GLY A 342 -17.10 -15.65 0.16
CA GLY A 342 -17.03 -14.47 1.03
C GLY A 342 -16.54 -14.82 2.45
N LYS A 343 -17.03 -15.92 3.03
CA LYS A 343 -16.57 -16.43 4.34
C LYS A 343 -15.10 -16.86 4.38
N ARG A 344 -14.53 -17.28 3.25
CA ARG A 344 -13.12 -17.71 3.13
C ARG A 344 -12.18 -16.56 2.77
N PHE A 345 -12.72 -15.38 2.48
CA PHE A 345 -11.95 -14.30 1.87
C PHE A 345 -10.84 -13.77 2.79
N VAL A 346 -11.15 -13.53 4.07
CA VAL A 346 -10.20 -13.01 5.06
C VAL A 346 -8.99 -13.93 5.20
N ASP A 347 -9.19 -15.24 5.16
CA ASP A 347 -8.10 -16.22 5.22
C ASP A 347 -7.11 -16.08 4.06
N LYS A 348 -7.59 -15.64 2.88
CA LYS A 348 -6.76 -15.47 1.67
C LYS A 348 -6.06 -14.12 1.58
N LEU A 349 -6.40 -13.16 2.45
CA LEU A 349 -5.76 -11.86 2.47
C LEU A 349 -4.39 -11.89 3.17
N PRO A 350 -3.37 -11.20 2.62
CA PRO A 350 -2.07 -11.06 3.28
C PRO A 350 -2.05 -9.94 4.33
N THR A 351 -2.97 -8.99 4.26
CA THR A 351 -3.10 -7.84 5.18
C THR A 351 -4.56 -7.36 5.22
N ALA A 352 -4.92 -6.60 6.27
CA ALA A 352 -6.23 -5.96 6.38
C ALA A 352 -6.45 -4.83 5.36
N ASP A 353 -5.37 -4.26 4.80
CA ASP A 353 -5.44 -3.25 3.74
C ASP A 353 -4.63 -3.67 2.50
N PRO A 354 -5.16 -4.62 1.72
CA PRO A 354 -4.52 -5.18 0.54
C PRO A 354 -4.53 -4.22 -0.65
N ASN A 355 -3.46 -4.26 -1.46
CA ASN A 355 -3.45 -3.60 -2.76
C ASN A 355 -4.40 -4.31 -3.76
N PRO A 356 -4.72 -3.69 -4.92
CA PRO A 356 -5.66 -4.27 -5.88
C PRO A 356 -5.30 -5.69 -6.33
N GLN A 357 -4.02 -5.98 -6.59
CA GLN A 357 -3.58 -7.30 -7.01
C GLN A 357 -3.78 -8.36 -5.91
N GLN A 358 -3.54 -7.99 -4.66
CA GLN A 358 -3.79 -8.84 -3.50
C GLN A 358 -5.29 -9.12 -3.31
N LEU A 359 -6.17 -8.13 -3.56
CA LEU A 359 -7.62 -8.34 -3.56
C LEU A 359 -8.03 -9.37 -4.62
N ILE A 360 -7.55 -9.21 -5.85
CA ILE A 360 -7.90 -10.10 -6.97
C ILE A 360 -7.43 -11.52 -6.69
N THR A 361 -6.20 -11.65 -6.20
CA THR A 361 -5.61 -12.95 -5.83
C THR A 361 -6.42 -13.62 -4.72
N ALA A 362 -6.74 -12.88 -3.65
CA ALA A 362 -7.50 -13.40 -2.53
C ALA A 362 -8.92 -13.81 -2.93
N ARG A 363 -9.59 -13.02 -3.78
CA ARG A 363 -10.93 -13.32 -4.28
C ARG A 363 -10.94 -14.56 -5.15
N THR A 364 -10.00 -14.64 -6.09
CA THR A 364 -9.82 -15.81 -6.95
C THR A 364 -9.60 -17.06 -6.11
N ALA A 365 -8.67 -17.00 -5.15
CA ALA A 365 -8.37 -18.12 -4.26
C ALA A 365 -9.56 -18.54 -3.37
N ALA A 366 -10.38 -17.57 -2.91
CA ALA A 366 -11.56 -17.84 -2.09
C ALA A 366 -12.68 -18.50 -2.92
N LEU A 367 -12.94 -18.01 -4.13
CA LEU A 367 -13.87 -18.60 -5.08
C LEU A 367 -13.45 -20.02 -5.49
N ASP A 368 -12.16 -20.23 -5.80
CA ASP A 368 -11.65 -21.56 -6.15
C ASP A 368 -11.72 -22.53 -4.98
N ALA A 369 -11.46 -22.07 -3.75
CA ALA A 369 -11.65 -22.89 -2.55
C ALA A 369 -13.13 -23.26 -2.36
N SER A 370 -14.02 -22.30 -2.60
CA SER A 370 -15.46 -22.52 -2.51
C SER A 370 -15.99 -23.51 -3.53
N ARG A 371 -15.55 -23.41 -4.78
CA ARG A 371 -15.90 -24.37 -5.85
C ARG A 371 -15.38 -25.77 -5.55
N ARG A 372 -14.13 -25.90 -5.11
CA ARG A 372 -13.55 -27.20 -4.74
C ARG A 372 -14.34 -27.85 -3.62
N ALA A 373 -14.74 -27.09 -2.60
CA ALA A 373 -15.57 -27.58 -1.51
C ALA A 373 -16.96 -28.08 -1.98
N LYS A 374 -17.47 -27.53 -3.09
CA LYS A 374 -18.76 -27.92 -3.70
C LYS A 374 -18.62 -28.93 -4.84
N GLY A 375 -17.42 -29.45 -5.13
CA GLY A 375 -17.18 -30.44 -6.19
C GLY A 375 -17.28 -29.91 -7.62
N GLY A 376 -17.17 -28.59 -7.85
CA GLY A 376 -17.25 -27.98 -9.18
C GLY A 376 -15.91 -28.00 -9.94
N PRO A 377 -15.92 -27.96 -11.29
CA PRO A 377 -14.69 -27.86 -12.10
C PRO A 377 -13.98 -26.51 -11.92
N PRO A 378 -12.67 -26.42 -12.23
CA PRO A 378 -11.93 -25.17 -12.25
C PRO A 378 -12.56 -24.18 -13.24
N MET A 379 -12.64 -22.91 -12.89
CA MET A 379 -13.14 -21.86 -13.77
C MET A 379 -12.01 -20.90 -14.14
N ASN A 380 -12.09 -20.29 -15.32
CA ASN A 380 -11.27 -19.13 -15.66
C ASN A 380 -11.77 -17.88 -14.92
N VAL A 381 -11.47 -17.82 -13.62
CA VAL A 381 -11.91 -16.81 -12.65
C VAL A 381 -11.12 -15.48 -12.69
N PRO A 382 -9.81 -15.44 -13.00
CA PRO A 382 -8.99 -14.23 -12.78
C PRO A 382 -9.48 -12.96 -13.50
N ALA A 383 -9.92 -13.08 -14.76
CA ALA A 383 -10.34 -11.93 -15.56
C ALA A 383 -11.64 -11.28 -15.02
N ASP A 384 -12.60 -12.09 -14.58
CA ASP A 384 -13.83 -11.56 -13.98
C ASP A 384 -13.56 -10.94 -12.60
N GLN A 385 -12.69 -11.56 -11.78
CA GLN A 385 -12.36 -11.00 -10.48
C GLN A 385 -11.56 -9.69 -10.59
N GLN A 386 -10.69 -9.58 -11.59
CA GLN A 386 -10.05 -8.31 -11.95
C GLN A 386 -11.09 -7.24 -12.29
N ARG A 387 -12.06 -7.55 -13.17
CA ARG A 387 -13.13 -6.63 -13.56
C ARG A 387 -13.94 -6.16 -12.36
N ARG A 388 -14.34 -7.08 -11.48
CA ARG A 388 -15.12 -6.78 -10.28
C ARG A 388 -14.37 -5.93 -9.26
N VAL A 389 -13.11 -6.24 -8.99
CA VAL A 389 -12.27 -5.42 -8.10
C VAL A 389 -12.11 -4.02 -8.68
N ASN A 390 -11.84 -3.90 -9.97
CA ASN A 390 -11.74 -2.58 -10.63
C ASN A 390 -13.04 -1.78 -10.50
N ALA A 391 -14.20 -2.43 -10.68
CA ALA A 391 -15.52 -1.82 -10.51
C ALA A 391 -15.78 -1.34 -9.07
N VAL A 392 -15.44 -2.15 -8.06
CA VAL A 392 -15.54 -1.76 -6.64
C VAL A 392 -14.64 -0.55 -6.36
N LEU A 393 -13.39 -0.60 -6.79
CA LEU A 393 -12.42 0.48 -6.57
C LEU A 393 -12.81 1.77 -7.33
N GLU A 394 -13.46 1.66 -8.49
CA GLU A 394 -14.01 2.81 -9.20
C GLU A 394 -15.08 3.53 -8.36
N GLN A 395 -16.00 2.78 -7.75
CA GLN A 395 -17.09 3.35 -6.95
C GLN A 395 -16.62 3.94 -5.63
N LEU A 396 -15.54 3.41 -5.04
CA LEU A 396 -14.98 3.92 -3.79
C LEU A 396 -14.19 5.24 -3.96
N ARG A 397 -13.87 5.63 -5.19
CA ARG A 397 -13.18 6.89 -5.49
C ARG A 397 -14.14 8.06 -5.76
N ARG A 398 -15.43 7.78 -5.85
CA ARG A 398 -16.50 8.75 -6.11
C ARG A 398 -17.19 9.09 -4.81
#